data_AF-A0A8S2XSY1-F1
#
_entry.id   AF-A0A8S2XSY1-F1
#
_cell.length_a   1.000
_cell.length_b   1.000
_cell.length_c   1.000
_cell.angle_alpha   90.00
_cell.angle_beta   90.00
_cell.angle_gamma   90.00
#
_symmetry.space_group_name_H-M   'P 1'
#
loop_
_entity.id
_entity.type
_entity.pdbx_description
1 polymer ?
#
loop_
_entity_poly.entity_id
_entity_poly.type
_entity_poly.pdbx_seq_one_letter_code
_entity_poly.pdbx_strand_id
1 'polypeptide(L)'
;MANHGPNTNDSQFFFTLGSTPELDKKNTLFGKIVGNTLFNMLKLGEGEIIGETPVRAHKIIKTEVISNPFDDMEARPRAKPQGLDDHETNKKSKDTFYAKAIKNYGLLSFGNEAEEDEEEITKVSIALKQKGTGKSAHDLTNDATLSKTTVRLDDDDEQSDEELPIEKEHPKVAEK
;
A
#
# COMPACT_ATOMS: atom_id res chain seq x y z
N MET A 1 23.03 21.69 12.06
CA MET A 1 21.57 21.95 12.16
C MET A 1 21.19 22.88 11.05
N ALA A 2 20.06 22.61 10.38
CA ALA A 2 19.51 23.52 9.40
C ALA A 2 18.97 24.77 10.11
N ASN A 3 19.16 25.94 9.49
CA ASN A 3 18.70 27.21 10.04
C ASN A 3 18.36 28.19 8.92
N HIS A 4 17.61 29.23 9.27
CA HIS A 4 17.23 30.33 8.38
C HIS A 4 17.86 31.67 8.85
N GLY A 5 18.79 31.59 9.80
CA GLY A 5 19.37 32.74 10.51
C GLY A 5 19.88 32.37 11.90
N PRO A 6 20.50 33.32 12.63
CA PRO A 6 20.99 33.08 13.98
C PRO A 6 19.84 32.69 14.92
N ASN A 7 20.08 31.71 15.80
CA ASN A 7 19.13 31.22 16.80
C ASN A 7 17.80 30.65 16.25
N THR A 8 17.77 30.20 14.99
CA THR A 8 16.60 29.55 14.37
C THR A 8 16.76 28.03 14.23
N ASN A 9 17.57 27.41 15.10
CA ASN A 9 17.77 25.97 15.10
C ASN A 9 16.56 25.29 15.75
N ASP A 10 15.89 24.42 14.99
CA ASP A 10 14.78 23.59 15.48
C ASP A 10 15.13 22.10 15.34
N SER A 11 14.29 21.31 14.66
CA SER A 11 14.40 19.86 14.53
C SER A 11 15.00 19.42 13.19
N GLN A 12 15.07 20.32 12.21
CA GLN A 12 15.62 20.03 10.89
C GLN A 12 17.15 19.95 10.91
N PHE A 13 17.69 18.87 10.37
CA PHE A 13 19.12 18.64 10.22
C PHE A 13 19.44 18.13 8.82
N PHE A 14 20.71 18.21 8.45
CA PHE A 14 21.23 17.72 7.19
C PHE A 14 22.54 16.98 7.43
N PHE A 15 22.94 16.17 6.45
CA PHE A 15 24.22 15.52 6.43
C PHE A 15 25.13 16.15 5.37
N THR A 16 26.43 16.27 5.68
CA THR A 16 27.42 16.76 4.73
C THR A 16 27.95 15.62 3.88
N LEU A 17 27.74 15.67 2.56
CA LEU A 17 28.29 14.70 1.61
C LEU A 17 29.77 14.99 1.26
N GLY A 18 30.26 16.18 1.58
CA GLY A 18 31.62 16.63 1.31
C GLY A 18 32.04 17.79 2.21
N SER A 19 33.19 18.40 1.90
CA SER A 19 33.70 19.56 2.63
C SER A 19 32.90 20.82 2.29
N THR A 20 32.36 21.50 3.30
CA THR A 20 31.49 22.68 3.15
C THR A 20 31.96 23.85 4.03
N PRO A 21 33.06 24.54 3.67
CA PRO A 21 33.60 25.66 4.45
C PRO A 21 32.64 26.87 4.53
N GLU A 22 31.69 26.99 3.61
CA GLU A 22 30.70 28.05 3.56
C GLU A 22 29.68 28.00 4.72
N LEU A 23 29.56 26.84 5.37
CA LEU A 23 28.67 26.59 6.51
C LEU A 23 29.38 26.80 7.85
N ASP A 24 30.69 27.06 7.84
CA ASP A 24 31.48 27.29 9.05
C ASP A 24 30.95 28.50 9.83
N LYS A 25 30.79 28.31 11.14
CA LYS A 25 30.22 29.29 12.09
C LYS A 25 28.79 29.74 11.76
N LYS A 26 28.13 29.18 10.75
CA LYS A 26 26.72 29.44 10.42
C LYS A 26 25.81 28.35 10.96
N ASN A 27 26.19 27.08 10.80
CA ASN A 27 25.39 25.94 11.20
C ASN A 27 26.05 25.19 12.36
N THR A 28 25.28 24.81 13.37
CA THR A 28 25.80 24.06 14.51
C THR A 28 26.05 22.59 14.13
N LEU A 29 27.30 22.13 14.23
CA LEU A 29 27.60 20.69 14.21
C LEU A 29 27.32 20.08 15.59
N PHE A 30 26.60 18.96 15.62
CA PHE A 30 26.24 18.26 16.86
C PHE A 30 26.70 16.80 16.90
N GLY A 31 27.21 16.24 15.79
CA GLY A 31 27.61 14.85 15.74
C GLY A 31 28.34 14.48 14.46
N LYS A 32 28.89 13.26 14.44
CA LYS A 32 29.54 12.66 13.27
C LYS A 32 29.04 11.23 13.09
N ILE A 33 29.05 10.75 11.85
CA ILE A 33 28.69 9.38 11.51
C ILE A 33 29.91 8.48 11.77
N VAL A 34 29.67 7.29 12.31
CA VAL A 34 30.71 6.29 12.58
C VAL A 34 31.01 5.51 11.31
N GLY A 35 32.29 5.17 11.07
CA GLY A 35 32.77 4.61 9.80
C GLY A 35 31.97 3.42 9.26
N ASN A 36 31.52 2.49 10.12
CA ASN A 36 30.77 1.31 9.68
C ASN A 36 29.42 1.65 9.03
N THR A 37 28.80 2.79 9.39
CA THR A 37 27.51 3.23 8.82
C THR A 37 27.66 4.36 7.79
N LEU A 38 28.89 4.74 7.45
CA LEU A 38 29.16 5.83 6.50
C LEU A 38 28.63 5.53 5.11
N PHE A 39 28.82 4.30 4.62
CA PHE A 39 28.33 3.88 3.30
C PHE A 39 26.79 3.93 3.21
N ASN A 40 26.09 3.63 4.30
CA ASN A 40 24.62 3.72 4.32
C ASN A 40 24.16 5.17 4.13
N MET A 41 24.89 6.13 4.66
CA MET A 41 24.58 7.55 4.48
C MET A 41 24.94 8.03 3.06
N LEU A 42 26.09 7.62 2.51
CA LEU A 42 26.46 7.97 1.12
C LEU A 42 25.39 7.48 0.13
N LYS A 43 24.87 6.29 0.34
CA LYS A 43 23.75 5.73 -0.43
C LYS A 43 22.48 6.58 -0.39
N LEU A 44 22.24 7.37 0.66
CA LEU A 44 21.09 8.29 0.73
C LEU A 44 21.24 9.47 -0.24
N GLY A 45 22.47 9.84 -0.60
CA GLY A 45 22.76 10.86 -1.61
C GLY A 45 22.67 10.33 -3.05
N GLU A 46 22.61 9.01 -3.22
CA GLU A 46 22.51 8.35 -4.52
C GLU A 46 21.02 8.15 -4.86
N GLY A 47 20.46 9.03 -5.69
CA GLY A 47 19.09 8.91 -6.13
C GLY A 47 18.75 9.90 -7.24
N GLU A 48 17.69 9.61 -7.99
CA GLU A 48 17.14 10.55 -8.96
C GLU A 48 16.46 11.70 -8.22
N ILE A 49 16.79 12.92 -8.61
CA ILE A 49 16.31 14.16 -7.99
C ILE A 49 15.54 14.96 -9.04
N ILE A 50 14.37 15.45 -8.65
CA ILE A 50 13.63 16.45 -9.41
C ILE A 50 13.76 17.78 -8.65
N GLY A 51 14.58 18.69 -9.17
CA GLY A 51 14.94 19.93 -8.49
C GLY A 51 15.80 19.64 -7.25
N GLU A 52 15.22 19.79 -6.06
CA GLU A 52 15.86 19.51 -4.77
C GLU A 52 15.20 18.34 -4.01
N THR A 53 14.13 17.75 -4.57
CA THR A 53 13.40 16.66 -3.91
C THR A 53 13.71 15.33 -4.61
N PRO A 54 14.10 14.29 -3.85
CA PRO A 54 14.32 12.97 -4.44
C PRO A 54 12.99 12.37 -4.92
N VAL A 55 13.01 11.71 -6.09
CA VAL A 55 11.84 10.99 -6.63
C VAL A 55 11.36 9.94 -5.63
N ARG A 56 12.31 9.26 -4.97
CA ARG A 56 12.06 8.28 -3.92
C ARG A 56 12.71 8.71 -2.62
N ALA A 57 11.95 9.39 -1.78
CA ALA A 57 12.45 9.87 -0.48
C ALA A 57 12.71 8.73 0.51
N HIS A 58 13.91 8.73 1.10
CA HIS A 58 14.23 7.88 2.24
C HIS A 58 13.56 8.40 3.52
N LYS A 59 13.08 7.47 4.37
CA LYS A 59 12.38 7.79 5.61
C LYS A 59 13.09 7.17 6.80
N ILE A 60 13.10 7.89 7.93
CA ILE A 60 13.57 7.36 9.22
C ILE A 60 12.45 6.51 9.82
N ILE A 61 12.70 5.22 10.01
CA ILE A 61 11.69 4.27 10.51
C ILE A 61 11.69 4.23 12.04
N LYS A 62 12.89 4.18 12.64
CA LYS A 62 13.09 4.05 14.08
C LYS A 62 14.37 4.76 14.48
N THR A 63 14.40 5.29 15.69
CA THR A 63 15.57 5.92 16.30
C THR A 63 15.80 5.31 17.68
N GLU A 64 17.04 4.98 18.00
CA GLU A 64 17.45 4.45 19.30
C GLU A 64 18.63 5.25 19.82
N VAL A 65 18.59 5.60 21.11
CA VAL A 65 19.69 6.28 21.79
C VAL A 65 20.49 5.22 22.54
N ILE A 66 21.72 4.96 22.08
CA ILE A 66 22.59 3.91 22.63
C ILE A 66 23.14 4.31 24.01
N SER A 67 23.56 5.57 24.12
CA SER A 67 24.13 6.14 25.35
C SER A 67 23.61 7.56 25.49
N ASN A 68 22.76 7.79 26.50
CA ASN A 68 22.29 9.13 26.84
C ASN A 68 23.17 9.71 27.95
N PRO A 69 23.92 10.81 27.71
CA PRO A 69 24.75 11.44 28.73
C PRO A 69 23.98 12.39 29.66
N PHE A 70 22.69 12.63 29.41
CA PHE A 70 21.86 13.54 30.19
C PHE A 70 20.80 12.75 30.98
N ASP A 71 20.94 12.76 32.30
CA ASP A 71 20.05 12.03 33.22
C ASP A 71 18.70 12.71 33.40
N ASP A 72 18.60 14.01 33.10
CA ASP A 72 17.42 14.85 33.27
C ASP A 72 16.55 14.97 32.00
N MET A 73 16.95 14.32 30.89
CA MET A 73 16.19 14.33 29.65
C MET A 73 15.01 13.37 29.70
N GLU A 74 13.85 13.89 30.07
CA GLU A 74 12.59 13.16 29.94
C GLU A 74 11.95 13.38 28.56
N ALA A 75 11.55 12.28 27.91
CA ALA A 75 10.81 12.36 26.66
C ALA A 75 9.46 13.04 26.92
N ARG A 76 9.20 14.15 26.23
CA ARG A 76 7.88 14.79 26.29
C ARG A 76 6.81 13.77 25.93
N PRO A 77 5.76 13.60 26.75
CA PRO A 77 4.64 12.74 26.38
C PRO A 77 4.09 13.27 25.07
N ARG A 78 4.09 12.42 24.04
CA ARG A 78 3.44 12.78 22.78
C ARG A 78 1.98 13.04 23.15
N ALA A 79 1.51 14.27 22.97
CA ALA A 79 0.08 14.51 22.95
C ALA A 79 -0.46 13.54 21.90
N LYS A 80 -1.31 12.60 22.31
CA LYS A 80 -2.00 11.73 21.36
C LYS A 80 -2.60 12.68 20.31
N PRO A 81 -2.39 12.45 19.00
CA PRO A 81 -3.13 13.21 18.01
C PRO A 81 -4.61 13.05 18.36
N GLN A 82 -5.26 14.12 18.80
CA GLN A 82 -6.72 14.17 18.86
C GLN A 82 -7.18 14.04 17.41
N GLY A 83 -7.47 12.81 16.97
CA GLY A 83 -7.92 12.53 15.61
C GLY A 83 -7.34 11.30 14.90
N LEU A 84 -6.63 10.38 15.57
CA LEU A 84 -6.46 9.03 15.04
C LEU A 84 -6.90 8.01 16.09
N ASP A 85 -8.07 7.45 15.84
CA ASP A 85 -8.65 6.37 16.62
C ASP A 85 -7.81 5.10 16.42
N ASP A 86 -6.98 4.77 17.42
CA ASP A 86 -6.35 3.45 17.53
C ASP A 86 -7.45 2.41 17.80
N HIS A 87 -8.07 1.89 16.73
CA HIS A 87 -8.90 0.69 16.78
C HIS A 87 -8.06 -0.56 16.51
N GLU A 88 -7.40 -1.08 17.55
CA GLU A 88 -6.98 -2.47 17.68
C GLU A 88 -7.33 -2.93 19.10
N THR A 89 -8.02 -4.02 19.40
CA THR A 89 -8.81 -5.00 18.65
C THR A 89 -9.88 -5.51 19.64
N ASN A 90 -11.16 -5.50 19.27
CA ASN A 90 -12.06 -6.51 19.79
C ASN A 90 -13.01 -6.97 18.69
N LYS A 91 -12.96 -8.26 18.49
CA LYS A 91 -13.58 -9.06 17.44
C LYS A 91 -15.08 -9.13 17.75
N LYS A 92 -15.90 -8.29 17.11
CA LYS A 92 -17.33 -8.54 16.78
C LYS A 92 -17.98 -7.31 16.09
N SER A 93 -18.75 -7.60 15.04
CA SER A 93 -19.68 -6.75 14.26
C SER A 93 -19.12 -5.52 13.55
N LYS A 94 -18.60 -5.71 12.33
CA LYS A 94 -18.27 -4.64 11.36
C LYS A 94 -19.29 -4.50 10.21
N ASP A 95 -20.50 -5.05 10.36
CA ASP A 95 -21.49 -5.06 9.26
C ASP A 95 -22.55 -3.95 9.33
N THR A 96 -22.54 -3.06 10.34
CA THR A 96 -23.64 -2.10 10.55
C THR A 96 -23.34 -0.65 10.19
N PHE A 97 -22.13 -0.30 9.76
CA PHE A 97 -21.77 1.11 9.53
C PHE A 97 -21.90 1.60 8.08
N TYR A 98 -21.82 0.71 7.08
CA TYR A 98 -22.00 1.08 5.67
C TYR A 98 -23.46 1.11 5.20
N ALA A 99 -24.41 0.66 6.02
CA ALA A 99 -25.81 0.54 5.61
C ALA A 99 -26.64 1.83 5.80
N LYS A 100 -26.03 2.95 6.19
CA LYS A 100 -26.74 4.21 6.43
C LYS A 100 -26.12 5.42 5.72
N ALA A 101 -25.40 5.17 4.63
CA ALA A 101 -25.05 6.21 3.66
C ALA A 101 -26.31 6.56 2.84
N ILE A 102 -27.04 7.55 3.34
CA ILE A 102 -27.93 8.51 2.64
C ILE A 102 -28.38 8.09 1.23
N LYS A 103 -29.55 7.42 1.14
CA LYS A 103 -30.27 7.19 -0.11
C LYS A 103 -31.05 8.45 -0.53
N ASN A 104 -30.34 9.49 -0.96
CA ASN A 104 -30.97 10.63 -1.61
C ASN A 104 -30.42 10.73 -3.04
N TYR A 105 -30.90 9.85 -3.92
CA TYR A 105 -30.48 9.80 -5.31
C TYR A 105 -30.98 11.01 -6.12
N GLY A 106 -31.98 11.75 -5.63
CA GLY A 106 -32.53 12.94 -6.29
C GLY A 106 -31.58 14.15 -6.44
N LEU A 107 -30.36 14.10 -5.90
CA LEU A 107 -29.31 15.10 -6.14
C LEU A 107 -28.43 14.76 -7.34
N LEU A 108 -28.51 13.53 -7.84
CA LEU A 108 -27.77 13.08 -9.01
C LEU A 108 -28.70 13.14 -10.21
N SER A 109 -28.22 13.71 -11.32
CA SER A 109 -28.98 13.83 -12.58
C SER A 109 -29.35 12.48 -13.21
N PHE A 110 -28.96 11.35 -12.61
CA PHE A 110 -29.27 9.97 -12.98
C PHE A 110 -30.04 9.21 -11.87
N GLY A 111 -30.48 9.92 -10.83
CA GLY A 111 -31.01 9.32 -9.61
C GLY A 111 -32.32 8.56 -9.76
N ASN A 112 -33.19 8.99 -10.68
CA ASN A 112 -34.46 8.31 -10.93
C ASN A 112 -34.27 6.96 -11.65
N GLU A 113 -33.32 6.87 -12.59
CA GLU A 113 -33.05 5.64 -13.35
C GLU A 113 -32.44 4.56 -12.45
N ALA A 114 -31.53 4.95 -11.54
CA ALA A 114 -30.91 4.04 -10.59
C ALA A 114 -31.89 3.52 -9.50
N GLU A 115 -32.90 4.32 -9.12
CA GLU A 115 -33.94 3.90 -8.18
C GLU A 115 -34.91 2.90 -8.83
N GLU A 116 -35.26 3.12 -10.10
CA GLU A 116 -36.12 2.21 -10.87
C GLU A 116 -35.42 0.85 -11.10
N ASP A 117 -34.13 0.86 -11.45
CA ASP A 117 -33.32 -0.36 -11.62
C ASP A 117 -33.14 -1.13 -10.29
N GLU A 118 -32.88 -0.44 -9.17
CA GLU A 118 -32.80 -1.10 -7.85
C GLU A 118 -34.16 -1.72 -7.44
N GLU A 119 -35.28 -1.06 -7.76
CA GLU A 119 -36.61 -1.59 -7.51
C GLU A 119 -36.92 -2.84 -8.35
N GLU A 120 -36.51 -2.87 -9.62
CA GLU A 120 -36.68 -4.05 -10.47
C GLU A 120 -35.83 -5.23 -9.96
N ILE A 121 -34.58 -4.97 -9.59
CA ILE A 121 -33.67 -6.00 -9.04
C ILE A 121 -34.19 -6.53 -7.70
N THR A 122 -34.76 -5.68 -6.85
CA THR A 122 -35.34 -6.11 -5.56
C THR A 122 -36.63 -6.91 -5.76
N LYS A 123 -37.52 -6.52 -6.68
CA LYS A 123 -38.71 -7.30 -7.05
C LYS A 123 -38.34 -8.68 -7.60
N VAL A 124 -37.35 -8.74 -8.50
CA VAL A 124 -36.86 -10.00 -9.10
C VAL A 124 -36.20 -10.89 -8.04
N SER A 125 -35.38 -10.34 -7.15
CA SER A 125 -34.73 -11.11 -6.08
C SER A 125 -35.71 -11.62 -5.01
N ILE A 126 -36.79 -10.89 -4.72
CA ILE A 126 -37.87 -11.36 -3.84
C ILE A 126 -38.65 -12.51 -4.51
N ALA A 127 -38.98 -12.38 -5.80
CA ALA A 127 -39.64 -13.43 -6.56
C ALA A 127 -38.77 -14.70 -6.67
N LEU A 128 -37.45 -14.55 -6.81
CA LEU A 128 -36.49 -15.66 -6.84
C LEU A 128 -36.34 -16.35 -5.47
N LYS A 129 -36.37 -15.60 -4.36
CA LYS A 129 -36.35 -16.17 -3.00
C LYS A 129 -37.58 -17.04 -2.68
N GLN A 130 -38.75 -16.70 -3.21
CA GLN A 130 -39.96 -17.50 -3.02
C GLN A 130 -39.93 -18.85 -3.75
N LYS A 131 -39.08 -19.01 -4.78
CA LYS A 131 -39.02 -20.21 -5.63
C LYS A 131 -37.87 -21.18 -5.26
N GLY A 132 -37.13 -20.90 -4.18
CA GLY A 132 -36.23 -21.85 -3.53
C GLY A 132 -35.10 -22.44 -4.38
N THR A 133 -34.71 -21.80 -5.48
CA THR A 133 -33.63 -22.30 -6.36
C THR A 133 -32.64 -21.17 -6.63
N GLY A 134 -31.37 -21.37 -6.26
CA GLY A 134 -30.29 -20.40 -6.50
C GLY A 134 -29.99 -20.35 -7.99
N LYS A 135 -30.41 -19.26 -8.65
CA LYS A 135 -30.16 -19.05 -10.07
C LYS A 135 -29.13 -17.96 -10.27
N SER A 136 -28.14 -18.25 -11.11
CA SER A 136 -27.17 -17.30 -11.65
C SER A 136 -27.84 -16.41 -12.70
N ALA A 137 -27.31 -15.21 -12.93
CA ALA A 137 -27.80 -14.28 -13.96
C ALA A 137 -27.90 -14.93 -15.36
N HIS A 138 -27.06 -15.92 -15.63
CA HIS A 138 -27.06 -16.72 -16.88
C HIS A 138 -28.33 -17.55 -17.12
N ASP A 139 -29.16 -17.80 -16.10
CA ASP A 139 -30.44 -18.52 -16.23
C ASP A 139 -31.65 -17.55 -16.31
N LEU A 140 -31.41 -16.25 -16.13
CA LEU A 140 -32.44 -15.22 -16.17
C LEU A 140 -32.59 -14.59 -17.55
N THR A 141 -31.53 -14.55 -18.35
CA THR A 141 -31.57 -14.06 -19.72
C THR A 141 -31.61 -15.23 -20.72
N ASN A 142 -32.61 -15.24 -21.59
CA ASN A 142 -32.71 -16.24 -22.67
C ASN A 142 -31.93 -15.77 -23.90
N ASP A 143 -30.60 -15.68 -23.76
CA ASP A 143 -29.70 -15.41 -24.88
C ASP A 143 -29.35 -16.72 -25.60
N ALA A 144 -29.56 -16.76 -26.92
CA ALA A 144 -29.36 -17.94 -27.76
C ALA A 144 -27.87 -18.32 -27.95
N THR A 145 -26.94 -17.45 -27.55
CA THR A 145 -25.50 -17.71 -27.65
C THR A 145 -24.90 -18.36 -26.39
N LEU A 146 -25.67 -18.48 -25.31
CA LEU A 146 -25.19 -18.90 -24.00
C LEU A 146 -25.65 -20.32 -23.64
N SER A 147 -24.70 -21.20 -23.29
CA SER A 147 -24.99 -22.59 -22.89
C SER A 147 -25.42 -22.67 -21.42
N LYS A 148 -26.50 -23.39 -21.14
CA LYS A 148 -27.08 -23.57 -19.79
C LYS A 148 -26.59 -24.82 -19.04
N THR A 149 -25.56 -25.50 -19.54
CA THR A 149 -25.07 -26.76 -18.97
C THR A 149 -23.93 -26.48 -17.99
N THR A 150 -24.05 -26.98 -16.76
CA THR A 150 -22.97 -26.90 -15.76
C THR A 150 -21.98 -28.03 -15.96
N VAL A 151 -20.70 -27.70 -16.15
CA VAL A 151 -19.61 -28.69 -16.22
C VAL A 151 -19.29 -29.13 -14.78
N ARG A 152 -19.35 -30.44 -14.52
CA ARG A 152 -18.82 -31.04 -13.29
C ARG A 152 -17.35 -31.35 -13.55
N LEU A 153 -16.46 -30.85 -12.70
CA LEU A 153 -15.08 -31.31 -12.62
C LEU A 153 -15.08 -32.43 -11.59
N ASP A 154 -14.82 -33.66 -12.03
CA ASP A 154 -14.57 -34.79 -11.14
C ASP A 154 -13.08 -34.73 -10.71
N ASP A 155 -12.82 -34.84 -9.40
CA ASP A 155 -11.50 -34.70 -8.76
C ASP A 155 -10.56 -35.91 -8.97
N ASP A 156 -10.63 -36.62 -10.11
CA ASP A 156 -9.89 -37.87 -10.37
C ASP A 156 -8.97 -37.80 -11.61
N ASP A 157 -8.09 -36.80 -11.67
CA ASP A 157 -6.88 -36.86 -12.52
C ASP A 157 -5.63 -36.64 -11.65
N GLU A 158 -5.25 -37.69 -10.90
CA GLU A 158 -3.89 -37.83 -10.38
C GLU A 158 -2.92 -37.84 -11.58
N GLN A 159 -2.25 -36.71 -11.80
CA GLN A 159 -1.22 -36.56 -12.82
C GLN A 159 -0.09 -37.56 -12.58
N SER A 160 0.00 -38.49 -13.52
CA SER A 160 1.19 -39.26 -13.82
C SER A 160 2.26 -38.32 -14.37
N ASP A 161 3.23 -37.95 -13.53
CA ASP A 161 4.46 -37.31 -13.98
C ASP A 161 5.33 -38.34 -14.72
N GLU A 162 5.05 -38.55 -16.00
CA GLU A 162 5.93 -39.24 -16.94
C GLU A 162 7.09 -38.29 -17.30
N GLU A 163 8.29 -38.61 -16.81
CA GLU A 163 9.55 -37.94 -17.16
C GLU A 163 9.83 -38.02 -18.68
N LEU A 164 9.92 -36.87 -19.35
CA LEU A 164 10.43 -36.78 -20.72
C LEU A 164 11.97 -36.63 -20.72
N PRO A 165 12.74 -37.42 -21.49
CA PRO A 165 14.20 -37.31 -21.54
C PRO A 165 14.66 -36.07 -22.31
N ILE A 166 15.60 -35.32 -21.72
CA ILE A 166 16.28 -34.19 -22.36
C ILE A 166 17.37 -34.74 -23.31
N GLU A 167 17.10 -34.76 -24.61
CA GLU A 167 18.12 -34.98 -25.63
C GLU A 167 19.09 -33.78 -25.70
N LYS A 168 20.37 -34.07 -25.47
CA LYS A 168 21.48 -33.13 -25.64
C LYS A 168 21.92 -33.15 -27.10
N GLU A 169 21.64 -32.10 -27.86
CA GLU A 169 22.34 -31.84 -29.12
C GLU A 169 23.23 -30.60 -29.01
N HIS A 170 24.55 -30.85 -29.06
CA HIS A 170 25.56 -29.84 -29.40
C HIS A 170 25.80 -29.86 -30.91
N PRO A 171 25.71 -28.72 -31.62
CA PRO A 171 26.37 -28.62 -32.92
C PRO A 171 27.80 -28.09 -32.77
N LYS A 172 28.75 -28.95 -33.15
CA LYS A 172 30.15 -28.63 -33.42
C LYS A 172 30.28 -27.95 -34.80
N VAL A 173 31.03 -26.85 -34.82
CA VAL A 173 32.00 -26.39 -35.84
C VAL A 173 31.49 -26.13 -37.27
N ALA A 174 31.73 -24.91 -37.75
CA ALA A 174 32.05 -24.67 -39.16
C ALA A 174 33.15 -23.60 -39.28
N GLU A 175 34.30 -24.07 -39.73
CA GLU A 175 35.48 -23.34 -40.18
C GLU A 175 35.20 -22.72 -41.56
N LYS A 176 35.52 -21.43 -41.72
CA LYS A 176 36.19 -20.88 -42.92
C LYS A 176 36.72 -19.48 -42.65
#